data_AF-A0A7S0ICR6-F1
#
_entry.id   AF-A0A7S0ICR6-F1
#
_cell.length_a   1.000
_cell.length_b   1.000
_cell.length_c   1.000
_cell.angle_alpha   90.00
_cell.angle_beta   90.00
_cell.angle_gamma   90.00
#
_symmetry.space_group_name_H-M   'P 1'
#
loop_
_entity.id
_entity.type
_entity.pdbx_description
1 polymer ?
#
loop_
_entity_poly.entity_id
_entity_poly.type
_entity_poly.pdbx_seq_one_letter_code
_entity_poly.pdbx_strand_id
1 'polypeptide(L)'
;EEQVPAKGESQIFFTTFVQENSVSYVTVDPDFDGKCDRGMLVKVGIDEELCPKDGEVSHSLGRCYCRNTRNMFVAAAENMTLNMEHKYMALYGEGFLPRTIIRVEGSLENLHEFQPGETLAVPVHKILEFLGANLDEVYDPEVNPDDATLRLKGMQITAKLQYYNYHQAPGFEKQKDGKPGETICILEFSQQDMWASMGNNPEYSVTTAQKGGFVDRYRYGIKFVVQASGIISTVDLMFMVNTVIQGLVLLNIAVVATQMIAFYALGDRSKMYKEQGNETASFEREAARFAVQSIVAGHVFHLLDEDKSGALDQQEVFEAIKRHIEGSGLTEEEMDTLASFVIHQAELDSEQWGENGQAGVIE
;
A
#
# COMPACT_ATOMS: atom_id res chain seq x y z
N GLU A 1 1.89 -16.04 44.29
CA GLU A 1 1.59 -16.00 42.85
C GLU A 1 2.36 -14.85 42.24
N GLU A 2 3.52 -15.14 41.68
CA GLU A 2 4.34 -14.15 41.01
C GLU A 2 3.68 -13.87 39.66
N GLN A 3 2.95 -12.75 39.57
CA GLN A 3 2.37 -12.28 38.32
C GLN A 3 3.52 -12.07 37.34
N VAL A 4 3.61 -12.90 36.31
CA VAL A 4 4.45 -12.63 35.15
C VAL A 4 3.77 -11.48 34.38
N PRO A 5 4.30 -10.25 34.40
CA PRO A 5 3.69 -9.15 33.68
C PRO A 5 4.36 -9.08 32.31
N ALA A 6 3.67 -9.57 31.29
CA ALA A 6 3.98 -9.19 29.92
C ALA A 6 2.69 -9.18 29.10
N LYS A 7 1.74 -8.35 29.54
CA LYS A 7 0.71 -7.86 28.61
C LYS A 7 1.41 -6.85 27.71
N GLY A 8 2.02 -7.32 26.62
CA GLY A 8 2.27 -6.43 25.50
C GLY A 8 0.90 -5.96 25.00
N GLU A 9 0.74 -4.68 24.67
CA GLU A 9 -0.56 -4.14 24.24
C GLU A 9 -1.20 -4.96 23.09
N SER A 10 -0.36 -5.65 22.30
CA SER A 10 -0.73 -6.54 21.20
C SER A 10 -0.14 -7.95 21.28
N GLN A 11 0.43 -8.37 22.43
CA GLN A 11 1.14 -9.65 22.53
C GLN A 11 0.79 -10.39 23.82
N ILE A 12 0.60 -11.70 23.69
CA ILE A 12 0.35 -12.63 24.80
C ILE A 12 1.34 -13.79 24.68
N PHE A 13 1.93 -14.22 25.80
CA PHE A 13 2.95 -15.26 25.80
C PHE A 13 2.60 -16.36 26.79
N PHE A 14 2.55 -17.61 26.31
CA PHE A 14 2.37 -18.80 27.13
C PHE A 14 3.69 -19.55 27.19
N THR A 15 4.29 -19.63 28.37
CA THR A 15 5.59 -20.30 28.54
C THR A 15 5.40 -21.82 28.47
N THR A 16 6.19 -22.50 27.64
CA THR A 16 6.20 -23.98 27.52
C THR A 16 7.47 -24.57 28.12
N PHE A 17 8.58 -23.83 28.06
CA PHE A 17 9.88 -24.26 28.52
C PHE A 17 10.66 -23.10 29.13
N VAL A 18 11.33 -23.35 30.25
CA VAL A 18 12.15 -22.38 30.97
C VAL A 18 13.54 -22.97 31.17
N GLN A 19 14.54 -22.24 30.72
CA GLN A 19 15.93 -22.48 31.08
C GLN A 19 16.33 -21.45 32.14
N GLU A 20 16.69 -21.95 33.32
CA GLU A 20 17.19 -21.14 34.42
C GLU A 20 18.70 -21.36 34.55
N ASN A 21 19.47 -20.29 34.35
CA ASN A 21 20.91 -20.28 34.53
C ASN A 21 21.22 -19.51 35.83
N SER A 22 21.61 -20.22 36.87
CA SER A 22 22.05 -19.61 38.12
C SER A 22 23.58 -19.51 38.16
N VAL A 23 24.07 -18.34 38.54
CA VAL A 23 25.50 -18.07 38.73
C VAL A 23 25.69 -17.42 40.07
N SER A 24 26.42 -18.09 40.96
CA SER A 24 26.82 -17.55 42.25
C SER A 24 28.33 -17.37 42.28
N TYR A 25 28.84 -16.34 42.94
CA TYR A 25 30.26 -16.08 43.05
C TYR A 25 30.68 -15.62 44.45
N VAL A 26 31.93 -15.96 44.80
CA VAL A 26 32.64 -15.48 46.00
C VAL A 26 34.03 -15.01 45.58
N THR A 27 34.42 -13.82 46.04
CA THR A 27 35.77 -13.30 45.88
C THR A 27 36.71 -14.01 46.85
N VAL A 28 37.84 -14.50 46.35
CA VAL A 28 38.85 -15.21 47.15
C VAL A 28 40.06 -14.32 47.40
N ASP A 29 40.75 -14.56 48.52
CA ASP A 29 41.94 -13.80 48.89
C ASP A 29 43.13 -14.08 47.96
N PRO A 30 44.14 -13.19 47.90
CA PRO A 30 45.31 -13.35 47.03
C PRO A 30 46.12 -14.63 47.28
N ASP A 31 46.09 -15.14 48.52
CA ASP A 31 46.81 -16.35 48.96
C ASP A 31 45.99 -17.64 48.74
N PHE A 32 44.93 -17.58 47.94
CA PHE A 32 44.06 -18.71 47.67
C PHE A 32 44.80 -19.83 46.93
N ASP A 33 44.63 -21.06 47.41
CA ASP A 33 45.28 -22.28 46.92
C ASP A 33 44.78 -22.74 45.54
N GLY A 34 43.90 -21.97 44.91
CA GLY A 34 43.32 -22.20 43.60
C GLY A 34 42.22 -23.27 43.58
N LYS A 35 41.82 -23.84 44.73
CA LYS A 35 40.82 -24.91 44.79
C LYS A 35 39.47 -24.38 45.27
N CYS A 36 38.64 -23.97 44.33
CA CYS A 36 37.23 -23.70 44.60
C CYS A 36 36.51 -25.02 44.84
N ASP A 37 36.05 -25.24 46.08
CA ASP A 37 35.21 -26.36 46.43
C ASP A 37 33.82 -25.90 46.89
N ARG A 38 32.87 -26.83 46.88
CA ARG A 38 31.52 -26.56 47.37
C ARG A 38 31.51 -26.19 48.85
N GLY A 39 32.39 -26.82 49.63
CA GLY A 39 32.50 -26.57 51.07
C GLY A 39 32.81 -25.11 51.38
N MET A 40 33.64 -24.45 50.57
CA MET A 40 33.95 -23.03 50.69
C MET A 40 32.73 -22.15 50.41
N LEU A 41 31.98 -22.43 49.34
CA LEU A 41 30.78 -21.68 48.99
C LEU A 41 29.73 -21.74 50.11
N VAL A 42 29.50 -22.94 50.67
CA VAL A 42 28.58 -23.15 51.79
C VAL A 42 29.04 -22.42 53.06
N LYS A 43 30.33 -22.43 53.37
CA LYS A 43 30.89 -21.69 54.52
C LYS A 43 30.68 -20.17 54.43
N VAL A 44 30.59 -19.62 53.23
CA VAL A 44 30.40 -18.18 52.96
C VAL A 44 28.90 -17.80 52.86
N GLY A 45 28.01 -18.79 53.07
CA GLY A 45 26.56 -18.61 53.05
C GLY A 45 25.95 -18.63 51.65
N ILE A 46 26.56 -19.38 50.72
CA ILE A 46 25.90 -19.79 49.47
C ILE A 46 25.29 -21.18 49.73
N ASP A 47 23.98 -21.18 49.94
CA ASP A 47 23.23 -22.39 50.26
C ASP A 47 23.05 -23.31 49.04
N GLU A 48 22.57 -24.55 49.27
CA GLU A 48 22.33 -25.53 48.21
C GLU A 48 21.32 -25.05 47.14
N GLU A 49 20.50 -24.05 47.46
CA GLU A 49 19.58 -23.44 46.51
C GLU A 49 20.31 -22.60 45.44
N LEU A 50 21.36 -21.88 45.85
CA LEU A 50 22.18 -21.02 44.98
C LEU A 50 23.31 -21.80 44.30
N CYS A 51 23.73 -22.92 44.88
CA CYS A 51 24.70 -23.85 44.32
C CYS A 51 24.27 -25.31 44.61
N PRO A 52 23.46 -25.93 43.73
CA PRO A 52 22.94 -27.29 43.89
C PRO A 52 23.93 -28.37 43.48
N LYS A 53 23.82 -29.59 44.02
CA LYS A 53 24.84 -30.66 43.98
C LYS A 53 25.52 -30.90 42.62
N ASP A 54 24.78 -30.76 41.54
CA ASP A 54 25.26 -31.00 40.17
C ASP A 54 25.82 -29.73 39.48
N GLY A 55 25.88 -28.61 40.19
CA GLY A 55 26.43 -27.34 39.71
C GLY A 55 27.94 -27.40 39.51
N GLU A 56 28.40 -26.78 38.42
CA GLU A 56 29.80 -26.70 38.03
C GLU A 56 30.50 -25.59 38.83
N VAL A 57 31.52 -25.96 39.59
CA VAL A 57 32.35 -25.02 40.34
C VAL A 57 33.62 -24.73 39.56
N SER A 58 33.91 -23.45 39.32
CA SER A 58 35.08 -23.00 38.57
C SER A 58 35.77 -21.82 39.24
N HIS A 59 37.06 -21.65 38.98
CA HIS A 59 37.85 -20.51 39.45
C HIS A 59 38.23 -19.63 38.27
N SER A 60 37.94 -18.32 38.34
CA SER A 60 38.38 -17.36 37.33
C SER A 60 38.42 -15.94 37.90
N LEU A 61 39.34 -15.11 37.42
CA LEU A 61 39.42 -13.67 37.77
C LEU A 61 39.40 -13.38 39.29
N GLY A 62 40.05 -14.23 40.10
CA GLY A 62 40.10 -14.06 41.57
C GLY A 62 38.76 -14.33 42.27
N ARG A 63 37.87 -15.10 41.64
CA ARG A 63 36.57 -15.50 42.18
C ARG A 63 36.31 -16.98 41.95
N CYS A 64 35.65 -17.60 42.93
CA CYS A 64 35.01 -18.90 42.76
C CYS A 64 33.60 -18.69 42.26
N TYR A 65 33.24 -19.37 41.17
CA TYR A 65 31.90 -19.38 40.58
C TYR A 65 31.27 -20.75 40.79
N CYS A 66 29.96 -20.75 41.06
CA CYS A 66 29.11 -21.92 40.91
C CYS A 66 28.08 -21.62 39.84
N ARG A 67 28.07 -22.42 38.77
CA ARG A 67 27.13 -22.31 37.65
C ARG A 67 26.23 -23.52 37.65
N ASN A 68 24.95 -23.30 37.43
CA ASN A 68 24.00 -24.39 37.32
C ASN A 68 22.92 -24.01 36.31
N THR A 69 22.60 -24.95 35.42
CA THR A 69 21.54 -24.80 34.42
C THR A 69 20.43 -25.79 34.75
N ARG A 70 19.22 -25.29 34.94
CA ARG A 70 18.01 -26.09 35.14
C ARG A 70 17.07 -25.88 33.97
N ASN A 71 16.65 -26.98 33.38
CA ASN A 71 15.68 -27.02 32.30
C ASN A 71 14.34 -27.48 32.89
N MET A 72 13.30 -26.68 32.74
CA MET A 72 11.99 -26.93 33.30
C MET A 72 10.92 -26.85 32.20
N PHE A 73 10.09 -27.89 32.11
CA PHE A 73 8.89 -27.86 31.27
C PHE A 73 7.72 -27.31 32.06
N VAL A 74 7.00 -26.37 31.48
CA VAL A 74 5.74 -25.88 32.03
C VAL A 74 4.65 -26.85 31.62
N ALA A 75 4.05 -27.50 32.61
CA ALA A 75 2.97 -28.46 32.38
C ALA A 75 1.69 -27.74 31.91
N ALA A 76 0.99 -28.36 30.96
CA ALA A 76 -0.36 -27.98 30.53
C ALA A 76 -0.50 -26.54 30.00
N ALA A 77 0.55 -26.00 29.37
CA ALA A 77 0.47 -24.70 28.69
C ALA A 77 -0.60 -24.70 27.57
N GLU A 78 -0.89 -25.86 26.98
CA GLU A 78 -1.91 -26.06 25.95
C GLU A 78 -3.34 -25.97 26.51
N ASN A 79 -3.51 -26.25 27.81
CA ASN A 79 -4.80 -26.21 28.47
C ASN A 79 -5.16 -24.81 29.00
N MET A 80 -4.29 -23.82 28.76
CA MET A 80 -4.60 -22.42 29.03
C MET A 80 -5.57 -21.88 27.98
N THR A 81 -6.35 -20.87 28.36
CA THR A 81 -7.34 -20.25 27.48
C THR A 81 -6.91 -18.84 27.10
N LEU A 82 -6.93 -18.55 25.80
CA LEU A 82 -6.80 -17.20 25.27
C LEU A 82 -8.16 -16.51 25.38
N ASN A 83 -8.26 -15.59 26.33
CA ASN A 83 -9.43 -14.72 26.48
C ASN A 83 -9.14 -13.34 25.88
N MET A 84 -9.98 -12.88 24.97
CA MET A 84 -9.81 -11.61 24.29
C MET A 84 -11.15 -10.88 24.14
N GLU A 85 -11.14 -9.62 24.55
CA GLU A 85 -12.19 -8.66 24.21
C GLU A 85 -11.67 -7.73 23.14
N HIS A 86 -12.50 -7.44 22.14
CA HIS A 86 -12.10 -6.60 21.02
C HIS A 86 -13.19 -5.60 20.64
N LYS A 87 -12.74 -4.39 20.31
CA LYS A 87 -13.54 -3.26 19.86
C LYS A 87 -12.87 -2.69 18.61
N TYR A 88 -13.66 -2.22 17.66
CA TYR A 88 -13.15 -1.40 16.56
C TYR A 88 -13.73 0.01 16.64
N MET A 89 -12.93 0.98 16.19
CA MET A 89 -13.33 2.36 16.01
C MET A 89 -12.88 2.80 14.62
N ALA A 90 -13.84 3.14 13.76
CA ALA A 90 -13.62 3.66 12.42
C ALA A 90 -14.26 5.04 12.29
N LEU A 91 -13.85 5.81 11.27
CA LEU A 91 -14.38 7.15 10.97
C LEU A 91 -15.91 7.21 10.94
N TYR A 92 -16.55 6.15 10.46
CA TYR A 92 -17.99 6.10 10.22
C TYR A 92 -18.72 5.05 11.07
N GLY A 93 -18.10 4.53 12.13
CA GLY A 93 -18.75 3.58 13.02
C GLY A 93 -17.82 2.97 14.06
N GLU A 94 -18.40 2.54 15.17
CA GLU A 94 -17.73 1.74 16.18
C GLU A 94 -18.56 0.50 16.48
N GLY A 95 -17.91 -0.54 17.01
CA GLY A 95 -18.59 -1.75 17.44
C GLY A 95 -17.77 -2.48 18.48
N PHE A 96 -18.48 -3.07 19.44
CA PHE A 96 -17.91 -3.85 20.53
C PHE A 96 -18.33 -5.31 20.38
N LEU A 97 -17.37 -6.24 20.39
CA LEU A 97 -17.61 -7.67 20.23
C LEU A 97 -18.62 -7.99 19.11
N PRO A 98 -18.37 -7.57 17.86
CA PRO A 98 -19.19 -8.01 16.74
C PRO A 98 -19.14 -9.54 16.62
N ARG A 99 -20.10 -10.13 15.90
CA ARG A 99 -20.07 -11.55 15.54
C ARG A 99 -18.69 -11.91 14.97
N THR A 100 -18.04 -12.90 15.57
CA THR A 100 -16.65 -13.23 15.26
C THR A 100 -16.51 -14.65 14.76
N ILE A 101 -15.82 -14.83 13.64
CA ILE A 101 -15.62 -16.13 12.99
C ILE A 101 -14.13 -16.46 13.01
N ILE A 102 -13.78 -17.65 13.49
CA ILE A 102 -12.40 -18.17 13.48
C ILE A 102 -12.11 -18.87 12.16
N ARG A 103 -10.96 -18.55 11.58
CA ARG A 103 -10.40 -19.20 10.39
C ARG A 103 -8.89 -19.39 10.52
N VAL A 104 -8.33 -20.21 9.64
CA VAL A 104 -6.88 -20.24 9.37
C VAL A 104 -6.61 -19.29 8.21
N GLU A 105 -5.51 -18.56 8.27
CA GLU A 105 -5.10 -17.65 7.18
C GLU A 105 -5.01 -18.40 5.84
N GLY A 106 -5.71 -17.89 4.82
CA GLY A 106 -5.79 -18.50 3.49
C GLY A 106 -6.91 -19.53 3.32
N SER A 107 -7.64 -19.89 4.38
CA SER A 107 -8.84 -20.73 4.30
C SER A 107 -10.13 -19.92 4.40
N LEU A 108 -11.16 -20.35 3.67
CA LEU A 108 -12.52 -19.80 3.75
C LEU A 108 -13.43 -20.62 4.68
N GLU A 109 -12.92 -21.71 5.25
CA GLU A 109 -13.67 -22.56 6.16
C GLU A 109 -13.85 -21.89 7.52
N ASN A 110 -15.10 -21.84 8.00
CA ASN A 110 -15.43 -21.32 9.32
C ASN A 110 -15.22 -22.43 10.35
N LEU A 111 -14.19 -22.29 11.18
CA LEU A 111 -13.83 -23.30 12.19
C LEU A 111 -14.65 -23.16 13.48
N HIS A 112 -14.93 -21.92 13.86
CA HIS A 112 -15.72 -21.61 15.04
C HIS A 112 -16.38 -20.24 14.89
N GLU A 113 -17.47 -20.01 15.60
CA GLU A 113 -18.23 -18.75 15.54
C GLU A 113 -18.70 -18.34 16.93
N PHE A 114 -18.44 -17.08 17.26
CA PHE A 114 -18.91 -16.41 18.47
C PHE A 114 -20.06 -15.46 18.12
N GLN A 115 -21.09 -15.46 18.96
CA GLN A 115 -22.23 -14.57 18.80
C GLN A 115 -21.87 -13.13 19.23
N PRO A 116 -22.61 -12.12 18.76
CA PRO A 116 -22.40 -10.73 19.18
C PRO A 116 -22.43 -10.56 20.70
N GLY A 117 -21.47 -9.83 21.25
CA GLY A 117 -21.33 -9.58 22.68
C GLY A 117 -20.67 -10.72 23.46
N GLU A 118 -20.31 -11.83 22.81
CA GLU A 118 -19.61 -12.95 23.44
C GLU A 118 -18.09 -12.68 23.49
N THR A 119 -17.48 -12.89 24.66
CA THR A 119 -16.02 -12.78 24.81
C THR A 119 -15.34 -13.94 24.09
N LEU A 120 -14.30 -13.64 23.31
CA LEU A 120 -13.52 -14.67 22.63
C LEU A 120 -12.74 -15.47 23.69
N ALA A 121 -13.12 -16.73 23.89
CA ALA A 121 -12.45 -17.64 24.82
C ALA A 121 -12.08 -18.91 24.07
N VAL A 122 -10.81 -19.01 23.63
CA VAL A 122 -10.33 -20.15 22.85
C VAL A 122 -9.20 -20.84 23.60
N PRO A 123 -9.35 -22.14 23.93
CA PRO A 123 -8.26 -22.91 24.49
C PRO A 123 -7.06 -22.99 23.53
N VAL A 124 -5.83 -22.90 24.05
CA VAL A 124 -4.61 -22.92 23.23
C VAL A 124 -4.51 -24.23 22.44
N HIS A 125 -4.88 -25.37 23.03
CA HIS A 125 -4.90 -26.66 22.34
C HIS A 125 -5.84 -26.66 21.11
N LYS A 126 -6.96 -25.92 21.13
CA LYS A 126 -7.85 -25.79 19.97
C LYS A 126 -7.22 -24.96 18.86
N ILE A 127 -6.48 -23.91 19.22
CA ILE A 127 -5.75 -23.10 18.23
C ILE A 127 -4.65 -23.94 17.57
N LEU A 128 -3.93 -24.75 18.33
CA LEU A 128 -2.94 -25.68 17.81
C LEU A 128 -3.57 -26.72 16.88
N GLU A 129 -4.74 -27.25 17.23
CA GLU A 129 -5.53 -28.17 16.38
C GLU A 129 -5.93 -27.50 15.05
N PHE A 130 -6.39 -26.24 15.08
CA PHE A 130 -6.72 -25.48 13.86
C PHE A 130 -5.51 -25.29 12.95
N LEU A 131 -4.33 -25.05 13.52
CA LEU A 131 -3.08 -24.86 12.78
C LEU A 131 -2.40 -26.19 12.39
N GLY A 132 -2.89 -27.33 12.86
CA GLY A 132 -2.26 -28.64 12.67
C GLY A 132 -0.90 -28.77 13.39
N ALA A 133 -0.65 -27.94 14.41
CA ALA A 133 0.62 -27.91 15.13
C ALA A 133 0.58 -28.82 16.37
N ASN A 134 1.66 -29.56 16.62
CA ASN A 134 1.82 -30.39 17.81
C ASN A 134 3.09 -30.02 18.57
N LEU A 135 2.96 -29.62 19.84
CA LEU A 135 4.12 -29.26 20.66
C LEU A 135 5.01 -30.46 21.03
N ASP A 136 4.40 -31.65 21.10
CA ASP A 136 5.04 -32.91 21.52
C ASP A 136 5.40 -33.81 20.33
N GLU A 137 5.62 -33.21 19.16
CA GLU A 137 6.12 -33.97 18.02
C GLU A 137 7.48 -34.61 18.36
N VAL A 138 7.63 -35.88 17.97
CA VAL A 138 8.84 -36.65 18.24
C VAL A 138 9.97 -36.09 17.40
N TYR A 139 11.02 -35.60 18.07
CA TYR A 139 12.24 -35.20 17.39
C TYR A 139 12.87 -36.39 16.67
N ASP A 140 12.98 -36.31 15.35
CA ASP A 140 13.69 -37.27 14.52
C ASP A 140 14.99 -36.64 13.99
N PRO A 141 16.15 -36.98 14.58
CA PRO A 141 17.45 -36.42 14.17
C PRO A 141 17.88 -36.86 12.77
N GLU A 142 17.28 -37.93 12.21
CA GLU A 142 17.60 -38.39 10.85
C GLU A 142 16.86 -37.57 9.78
N VAL A 143 15.71 -36.99 10.12
CA VAL A 143 14.86 -36.22 9.20
C VAL A 143 15.17 -34.73 9.29
N ASN A 144 15.29 -34.17 10.51
CA ASN A 144 15.53 -32.76 10.74
C ASN A 144 16.56 -32.54 11.86
N PRO A 145 17.87 -32.66 11.57
CA PRO A 145 18.92 -32.53 12.58
C PRO A 145 18.94 -31.15 13.26
N ASP A 146 18.51 -30.10 12.57
CA ASP A 146 18.56 -28.71 13.04
C ASP A 146 17.22 -28.17 13.59
N ASP A 147 16.13 -28.95 13.56
CA ASP A 147 14.82 -28.47 13.99
C ASP A 147 14.50 -28.92 15.41
N ALA A 148 14.69 -28.02 16.37
CA ALA A 148 14.27 -28.26 17.75
C ALA A 148 12.74 -28.37 17.83
N THR A 149 12.24 -29.25 18.72
CA THR A 149 10.80 -29.44 18.91
C THR A 149 10.10 -28.12 19.26
N LEU A 150 8.85 -27.97 18.82
CA LEU A 150 8.06 -26.74 19.05
C LEU A 150 7.93 -26.39 20.54
N ARG A 151 7.89 -27.39 21.44
CA ARG A 151 7.89 -27.16 22.89
C ARG A 151 9.16 -26.45 23.39
N LEU A 152 10.33 -26.74 22.78
CA LEU A 152 11.63 -26.20 23.16
C LEU A 152 11.97 -24.88 22.44
N LYS A 153 11.71 -24.82 21.12
CA LYS A 153 11.95 -23.65 20.26
C LYS A 153 10.93 -22.53 20.51
N GLY A 154 9.74 -22.90 20.99
CA GLY A 154 8.58 -22.04 20.99
C GLY A 154 7.99 -21.88 19.58
N MET A 155 6.86 -21.19 19.49
CA MET A 155 6.24 -20.82 18.22
C MET A 155 5.57 -19.46 18.29
N GLN A 156 5.54 -18.73 17.18
CA GLN A 156 4.78 -17.50 17.07
C GLN A 156 3.50 -17.74 16.27
N ILE A 157 2.35 -17.36 16.84
CA ILE A 157 1.04 -17.41 16.21
C ILE A 157 0.56 -15.98 16.02
N THR A 158 0.24 -15.61 14.78
CA THR A 158 -0.39 -14.32 14.49
C THR A 158 -1.90 -14.50 14.55
N ALA A 159 -2.57 -13.63 15.31
CA ALA A 159 -4.01 -13.55 15.43
C ALA A 159 -4.47 -12.26 14.74
N LYS A 160 -4.95 -12.36 13.50
CA LYS A 160 -5.41 -11.21 12.70
C LYS A 160 -6.91 -11.04 12.88
N LEU A 161 -7.31 -9.96 13.54
CA LEU A 161 -8.70 -9.51 13.64
C LEU A 161 -8.98 -8.59 12.44
N GLN A 162 -9.85 -9.03 11.54
CA GLN A 162 -10.26 -8.29 10.36
C GLN A 162 -11.74 -7.92 10.43
N TYR A 163 -12.06 -6.63 10.49
CA TYR A 163 -13.43 -6.15 10.58
C TYR A 163 -14.01 -5.84 9.21
N TYR A 164 -15.24 -6.28 8.95
CA TYR A 164 -15.94 -6.08 7.69
C TYR A 164 -17.41 -5.75 7.92
N ASN A 165 -17.96 -4.89 7.07
CA ASN A 165 -19.41 -4.70 6.92
C ASN A 165 -19.82 -4.84 5.44
N TYR A 166 -21.11 -4.69 5.11
CA TYR A 166 -21.64 -4.87 3.75
C TYR A 166 -21.30 -6.23 3.11
N HIS A 167 -21.12 -7.29 3.91
CA HIS A 167 -20.72 -8.62 3.44
C HIS A 167 -19.43 -8.58 2.58
N GLN A 168 -18.52 -7.65 2.90
CA GLN A 168 -17.24 -7.50 2.19
C GLN A 168 -16.20 -8.55 2.56
N ALA A 169 -16.44 -9.27 3.65
CA ALA A 169 -15.59 -10.34 4.14
C ALA A 169 -15.37 -11.45 3.07
N PRO A 170 -14.16 -12.01 2.98
CA PRO A 170 -13.89 -13.18 2.13
C PRO A 170 -14.84 -14.34 2.44
N GLY A 171 -15.40 -14.99 1.43
CA GLY A 171 -16.36 -16.09 1.56
C GLY A 171 -17.82 -15.66 1.71
N PHE A 172 -18.10 -14.36 1.82
CA PHE A 172 -19.46 -13.80 1.87
C PHE A 172 -19.88 -13.12 0.55
N GLU A 173 -19.17 -13.35 -0.56
CA GLU A 173 -19.38 -12.64 -1.81
C GLU A 173 -20.79 -12.82 -2.39
N LYS A 174 -21.40 -13.99 -2.16
CA LYS A 174 -22.76 -14.31 -2.61
C LYS A 174 -23.86 -13.56 -1.84
N GLN A 175 -23.51 -12.96 -0.70
CA GLN A 175 -24.45 -12.23 0.17
C GLN A 175 -24.29 -10.71 0.06
N LYS A 176 -23.46 -10.22 -0.89
CA LYS A 176 -23.32 -8.78 -1.18
C LYS A 176 -24.62 -8.22 -1.74
N ASP A 177 -25.47 -7.73 -0.85
CA ASP A 177 -26.79 -7.16 -1.14
C ASP A 177 -26.80 -5.62 -1.15
N GLY A 178 -25.65 -4.98 -0.92
CA GLY A 178 -25.50 -3.53 -0.88
C GLY A 178 -26.14 -2.88 0.36
N LYS A 179 -26.62 -3.67 1.31
CA LYS A 179 -27.08 -3.18 2.61
C LYS A 179 -25.92 -3.24 3.60
N PRO A 180 -25.89 -2.35 4.62
CA PRO A 180 -24.80 -2.31 5.58
C PRO A 180 -24.54 -3.65 6.29
N GLY A 181 -25.56 -4.52 6.35
CA GLY A 181 -25.46 -5.81 7.01
C GLY A 181 -25.11 -5.64 8.49
N GLU A 182 -24.78 -6.76 9.13
CA GLU A 182 -24.13 -6.75 10.44
C GLU A 182 -22.61 -6.60 10.23
N THR A 183 -21.94 -5.87 11.11
CA THR A 183 -20.46 -5.89 11.13
C THR A 183 -20.00 -7.22 11.69
N ILE A 184 -19.10 -7.87 10.98
CA ILE A 184 -18.48 -9.13 11.40
C ILE A 184 -16.98 -8.95 11.57
N CYS A 185 -16.39 -9.74 12.47
CA CYS A 185 -14.94 -9.87 12.60
C CYS A 185 -14.51 -11.26 12.16
N ILE A 186 -13.49 -11.34 11.31
CA ILE A 186 -12.81 -12.59 11.00
C ILE A 186 -11.52 -12.62 11.82
N LEU A 187 -11.39 -13.62 12.69
CA LEU A 187 -10.16 -13.90 13.41
C LEU A 187 -9.40 -15.00 12.66
N GLU A 188 -8.31 -14.61 12.00
CA GLU A 188 -7.44 -15.54 11.29
C GLU A 188 -6.22 -15.88 12.13
N PHE A 189 -5.97 -17.18 12.31
CA PHE A 189 -4.74 -17.66 12.91
C PHE A 189 -3.74 -18.08 11.83
N SER A 190 -2.48 -17.73 12.02
CA SER A 190 -1.36 -18.25 11.23
C SER A 190 -0.13 -18.51 12.07
N GLN A 191 0.58 -19.58 11.72
CA GLN A 191 1.85 -19.94 12.32
C GLN A 191 3.00 -19.22 11.59
N GLN A 192 3.96 -18.72 12.36
CA GLN A 192 5.23 -18.20 11.86
C GLN A 192 6.35 -19.09 12.38
N ASP A 193 7.23 -19.53 11.48
CA ASP A 193 8.41 -20.32 11.82
C ASP A 193 9.52 -19.41 12.33
N MET A 194 9.48 -19.09 13.62
CA MET A 194 10.50 -18.33 14.32
C MET A 194 10.62 -18.84 15.76
N TRP A 195 11.82 -18.70 16.32
CA TRP A 195 12.06 -18.94 17.74
C TRP A 195 11.26 -17.93 18.57
N ALA A 196 10.43 -18.43 19.49
CA ALA A 196 9.57 -17.59 20.31
C ALA A 196 10.05 -17.62 21.76
N SER A 197 10.71 -16.54 22.16
CA SER A 197 11.21 -16.36 23.52
C SER A 197 10.88 -14.97 24.08
N MET A 198 10.92 -14.87 25.41
CA MET A 198 10.87 -13.59 26.12
C MET A 198 12.26 -12.97 26.35
N GLY A 199 13.32 -13.62 25.87
CA GLY A 199 14.70 -13.22 26.14
C GLY A 199 15.16 -13.52 27.56
N ASN A 200 16.29 -12.91 27.94
CA ASN A 200 16.91 -13.06 29.25
C ASN A 200 16.20 -12.16 30.27
N ASN A 201 16.03 -12.69 31.48
CA ASN A 201 15.50 -11.94 32.61
C ASN A 201 16.38 -12.22 33.84
N PRO A 202 17.52 -11.50 33.98
CA PRO A 202 18.45 -11.70 35.07
C PRO A 202 17.92 -11.08 36.37
N GLU A 203 17.72 -11.92 37.38
CA GLU A 203 17.41 -11.53 38.75
C GLU A 203 18.67 -11.65 39.60
N TYR A 204 19.11 -10.54 40.21
CA TYR A 204 20.34 -10.52 40.99
C TYR A 204 20.06 -10.84 42.47
N SER A 205 20.73 -11.85 43.01
CA SER A 205 20.66 -12.24 44.42
C SER A 205 21.93 -11.77 45.16
N VAL A 206 21.74 -11.03 46.26
CA VAL A 206 22.77 -10.57 47.23
C VAL A 206 23.97 -9.83 46.60
N THR A 207 24.06 -8.52 46.76
CA THR A 207 25.13 -7.68 46.16
C THR A 207 26.09 -7.14 47.23
N THR A 208 27.07 -7.92 47.66
CA THR A 208 28.26 -7.35 48.32
C THR A 208 29.48 -7.47 47.40
N ALA A 209 30.54 -6.70 47.67
CA ALA A 209 31.77 -6.75 46.87
C ALA A 209 32.46 -8.13 46.90
N GLN A 210 32.15 -8.95 47.91
CA GLN A 210 32.80 -10.23 48.18
C GLN A 210 31.93 -11.44 47.82
N LYS A 211 30.61 -11.27 47.69
CA LYS A 211 29.70 -12.35 47.28
C LYS A 211 28.50 -11.81 46.52
N GLY A 212 28.03 -12.60 45.58
CA GLY A 212 26.74 -12.37 44.96
C GLY A 212 26.40 -13.40 43.92
N GLY A 213 25.31 -13.17 43.22
CA GLY A 213 24.88 -14.05 42.16
C GLY A 213 23.76 -13.45 41.34
N PHE A 214 23.42 -14.15 40.28
CA PHE A 214 22.23 -13.88 39.50
C PHE A 214 21.62 -15.18 39.02
N VAL A 215 20.31 -15.13 38.82
CA VAL A 215 19.53 -16.18 38.20
C VAL A 215 18.94 -15.59 36.94
N ASP A 216 19.40 -16.05 35.79
CA ASP A 216 18.85 -15.65 34.49
C ASP A 216 17.84 -16.69 34.02
N ARG A 217 16.58 -16.27 33.87
CA ARG A 217 15.50 -17.11 33.37
C ARG A 217 15.22 -16.78 31.91
N TYR A 218 15.54 -17.71 31.04
CA TYR A 218 15.21 -17.66 29.62
C TYR A 218 13.93 -18.47 29.37
N ARG A 219 12.89 -17.83 28.82
CA ARG A 219 11.57 -18.46 28.63
C ARG A 219 11.26 -18.63 27.15
N TYR A 220 10.94 -19.86 26.76
CA TYR A 220 10.40 -20.24 25.46
C TYR A 220 8.92 -20.58 25.56
N GLY A 221 8.18 -20.41 24.47
CA GLY A 221 6.74 -20.52 24.55
C GLY A 221 5.98 -20.23 23.27
N ILE A 222 4.66 -20.19 23.42
CA ILE A 222 3.74 -19.81 22.36
C ILE A 222 3.49 -18.31 22.48
N LYS A 223 3.93 -17.56 21.47
CA LYS A 223 3.75 -16.13 21.38
C LYS A 223 2.59 -15.80 20.45
N PHE A 224 1.52 -15.25 20.99
CA PHE A 224 0.42 -14.70 20.23
C PHE A 224 0.71 -13.23 19.90
N VAL A 225 0.67 -12.87 18.62
CA VAL A 225 0.76 -11.49 18.14
C VAL A 225 -0.60 -11.10 17.57
N VAL A 226 -1.29 -10.20 18.24
CA VAL A 226 -2.61 -9.72 17.84
C VAL A 226 -2.44 -8.55 16.90
N GLN A 227 -3.05 -8.65 15.72
CA GLN A 227 -3.08 -7.58 14.72
C GLN A 227 -4.54 -7.25 14.41
N ALA A 228 -4.92 -5.99 14.55
CA ALA A 228 -6.27 -5.54 14.21
C ALA A 228 -6.23 -4.68 12.94
N SER A 229 -7.03 -5.05 11.96
CA SER A 229 -7.23 -4.31 10.72
C SER A 229 -8.67 -4.49 10.24
N GLY A 230 -9.07 -3.82 9.16
CA GLY A 230 -10.42 -4.00 8.63
C GLY A 230 -10.82 -2.92 7.66
N ILE A 231 -11.94 -3.16 6.99
CA ILE A 231 -12.59 -2.23 6.08
C ILE A 231 -14.03 -2.08 6.54
N ILE A 232 -14.34 -0.91 7.08
CA ILE A 232 -15.70 -0.49 7.42
C ILE A 232 -16.09 0.59 6.42
N SER A 233 -17.07 0.28 5.59
CA SER A 233 -17.58 1.16 4.54
C SER A 233 -18.87 1.84 4.98
N THR A 234 -19.17 3.01 4.42
CA THR A 234 -20.50 3.62 4.49
C THR A 234 -20.85 4.21 3.13
N VAL A 235 -22.14 4.33 2.83
CA VAL A 235 -22.59 4.96 1.59
C VAL A 235 -22.58 6.47 1.78
N ASP A 236 -21.67 7.14 1.08
CA ASP A 236 -21.62 8.60 0.98
C ASP A 236 -22.01 9.03 -0.44
N LEU A 237 -23.21 9.62 -0.56
CA LEU A 237 -23.74 10.10 -1.84
C LEU A 237 -22.91 11.25 -2.43
N MET A 238 -22.34 12.11 -1.59
CA MET A 238 -21.51 13.23 -2.06
C MET A 238 -20.22 12.69 -2.69
N PHE A 239 -19.60 11.71 -2.02
CA PHE A 239 -18.43 11.03 -2.58
C PHE A 239 -18.75 10.31 -3.90
N MET A 240 -19.91 9.67 -3.99
CA MET A 240 -20.36 9.00 -5.22
C MET A 240 -20.55 9.99 -6.38
N VAL A 241 -21.21 11.13 -6.15
CA VAL A 241 -21.40 12.19 -7.16
C VAL A 241 -20.05 12.73 -7.63
N ASN A 242 -19.14 13.04 -6.72
CA ASN A 242 -17.80 13.52 -7.06
C ASN A 242 -17.02 12.51 -7.90
N THR A 243 -17.13 11.22 -7.57
CA THR A 243 -16.47 10.14 -8.33
C THR A 243 -17.04 10.03 -9.75
N VAL A 244 -18.37 10.17 -9.93
CA VAL A 244 -18.99 10.19 -11.26
C VAL A 244 -18.52 11.40 -12.07
N ILE A 245 -18.43 12.59 -11.46
CA ILE A 245 -17.91 13.79 -12.13
C ILE A 245 -16.48 13.57 -12.60
N GLN A 246 -15.60 13.04 -11.73
CA GLN A 246 -14.23 12.71 -12.09
C GLN A 246 -14.16 11.68 -13.22
N GLY A 247 -15.02 10.66 -13.19
CA GLY A 247 -15.14 9.66 -14.27
C GLY A 247 -15.56 10.27 -15.61
N LEU A 248 -16.55 11.18 -15.60
CA LEU A 248 -17.00 11.89 -16.80
C LEU A 248 -15.91 12.78 -17.40
N VAL A 249 -15.11 13.44 -16.55
CA VAL A 249 -13.97 14.24 -16.98
C VAL A 249 -12.89 13.35 -17.61
N LEU A 250 -12.54 12.23 -16.97
CA LEU A 250 -11.54 11.29 -17.46
C LEU A 250 -11.93 10.62 -18.78
N LEU A 251 -13.23 10.39 -19.00
CA LEU A 251 -13.73 9.82 -20.25
C LEU A 251 -13.71 10.80 -21.43
N ASN A 252 -13.22 12.04 -21.24
CA ASN A 252 -13.20 13.09 -22.26
C ASN A 252 -14.58 13.27 -22.95
N ILE A 253 -15.66 12.95 -22.24
CA ILE A 253 -17.04 13.07 -22.77
C ILE A 253 -17.30 14.52 -23.16
N ALA A 254 -16.71 15.48 -22.44
CA ALA A 254 -16.74 16.89 -22.82
C ALA A 254 -16.16 17.14 -24.23
N VAL A 255 -15.06 16.49 -24.60
CA VAL A 255 -14.42 16.62 -25.92
C VAL A 255 -15.26 15.95 -27.01
N VAL A 256 -15.79 14.75 -26.75
CA VAL A 256 -16.65 14.04 -27.72
C VAL A 256 -17.98 14.80 -27.93
N ALA A 257 -18.56 15.35 -26.86
CA ALA A 257 -19.79 16.12 -26.93
C ALA A 257 -19.60 17.44 -27.69
N THR A 258 -18.50 18.17 -27.46
CA THR A 258 -18.19 19.39 -28.22
C THR A 258 -17.91 19.08 -29.69
N GLN A 259 -17.21 17.98 -30.00
CA GLN A 259 -17.03 17.52 -31.38
C GLN A 259 -18.36 17.14 -32.05
N MET A 260 -19.27 16.46 -31.34
CA MET A 260 -20.60 16.15 -31.90
C MET A 260 -21.42 17.41 -32.18
N ILE A 261 -21.39 18.40 -31.28
CA ILE A 261 -22.07 19.67 -31.53
C ILE A 261 -21.42 20.40 -32.71
N ALA A 262 -20.09 20.46 -32.75
CA ALA A 262 -19.34 21.13 -33.82
C ALA A 262 -19.59 20.50 -35.21
N PHE A 263 -19.67 19.17 -35.30
CA PHE A 263 -19.82 18.47 -36.58
C PHE A 263 -21.27 18.28 -37.04
N TYR A 264 -22.27 18.42 -36.15
CA TYR A 264 -23.66 18.10 -36.50
C TYR A 264 -24.69 19.18 -36.17
N ALA A 265 -24.41 20.14 -35.29
CA ALA A 265 -25.43 21.09 -34.79
C ALA A 265 -25.32 22.52 -35.34
N LEU A 266 -24.24 22.89 -36.03
CA LEU A 266 -24.01 24.26 -36.54
C LEU A 266 -24.48 24.49 -38.00
N GLY A 267 -25.37 23.66 -38.52
CA GLY A 267 -25.96 23.82 -39.86
C GLY A 267 -24.91 23.73 -40.99
N ASP A 268 -24.87 24.72 -41.87
CA ASP A 268 -23.91 24.72 -42.99
C ASP A 268 -22.45 24.92 -42.53
N ARG A 269 -22.23 25.58 -41.38
CA ARG A 269 -20.89 25.71 -40.79
C ARG A 269 -20.37 24.38 -40.24
N SER A 270 -21.25 23.48 -39.78
CA SER A 270 -20.82 22.16 -39.32
C SER A 270 -20.32 21.24 -40.44
N LYS A 271 -20.73 21.47 -41.70
CA LYS A 271 -20.17 20.74 -42.86
C LYS A 271 -18.71 21.09 -43.09
N MET A 272 -18.34 22.38 -43.00
CA MET A 272 -16.94 22.80 -43.07
C MET A 272 -16.09 22.19 -41.94
N TYR A 273 -16.56 22.27 -40.69
CA TYR A 273 -15.81 21.70 -39.56
C TYR A 273 -15.60 20.19 -39.68
N LYS A 274 -16.58 19.45 -40.21
CA LYS A 274 -16.48 18.00 -40.38
C LYS A 274 -15.51 17.58 -41.47
N GLU A 275 -15.46 18.32 -42.58
CA GLU A 275 -14.49 18.07 -43.66
C GLU A 275 -13.08 18.43 -43.20
N GLN A 276 -12.91 19.61 -42.60
CA GLN A 276 -11.61 20.11 -42.16
C GLN A 276 -11.06 19.38 -40.92
N GLY A 277 -11.93 18.85 -40.06
CA GLY A 277 -11.54 18.06 -38.88
C GLY A 277 -11.16 16.61 -39.18
N ASN A 278 -11.59 16.05 -40.32
CA ASN A 278 -11.25 14.69 -40.75
C ASN A 278 -10.17 14.65 -41.83
N GLU A 279 -9.79 15.79 -42.39
CA GLU A 279 -8.71 15.87 -43.36
C GLU A 279 -7.37 15.61 -42.65
N THR A 280 -6.68 14.54 -43.06
CA THR A 280 -5.31 14.28 -42.59
C THR A 280 -4.39 15.31 -43.23
N ALA A 281 -4.12 16.41 -42.52
CA ALA A 281 -3.20 17.43 -42.96
C ALA A 281 -1.78 16.84 -43.10
N SER A 282 -1.39 16.48 -44.31
CA SER A 282 0.02 16.31 -44.64
C SER A 282 0.62 17.71 -44.74
N PHE A 283 1.29 18.14 -43.67
CA PHE A 283 1.94 19.45 -43.60
C PHE A 283 2.80 19.75 -44.83
N GLU A 284 3.51 18.74 -45.34
CA GLU A 284 4.37 18.85 -46.52
C GLU A 284 3.56 19.12 -47.80
N ARG A 285 2.41 18.46 -47.96
CA ARG A 285 1.55 18.62 -49.14
C ARG A 285 0.81 19.96 -49.12
N GLU A 286 0.33 20.40 -47.96
CA GLU A 286 -0.32 21.70 -47.84
C GLU A 286 0.68 22.86 -47.89
N ALA A 287 1.86 22.72 -47.30
CA ALA A 287 2.94 23.69 -47.49
C ALA A 287 3.38 23.78 -48.96
N ALA A 288 3.49 22.65 -49.67
CA ALA A 288 3.80 22.63 -51.09
C ALA A 288 2.67 23.24 -51.93
N ARG A 289 1.40 22.95 -51.62
CA ARG A 289 0.25 23.54 -52.30
C ARG A 289 0.19 25.05 -52.11
N PHE A 290 0.36 25.52 -50.87
CA PHE A 290 0.44 26.94 -50.56
C PHE A 290 1.62 27.58 -51.27
N ALA A 291 2.83 27.01 -51.21
CA ALA A 291 4.00 27.55 -51.88
C ALA A 291 3.83 27.64 -53.41
N VAL A 292 3.28 26.60 -54.05
CA VAL A 292 3.00 26.62 -55.49
C VAL A 292 1.94 27.66 -55.84
N GLN A 293 0.86 27.76 -55.04
CA GLN A 293 -0.17 28.77 -55.25
C GLN A 293 0.37 30.18 -55.03
N SER A 294 1.23 30.42 -54.05
CA SER A 294 1.88 31.70 -53.82
C SER A 294 2.86 32.05 -54.94
N ILE A 295 3.60 31.08 -55.49
CA ILE A 295 4.51 31.30 -56.63
C ILE A 295 3.70 31.63 -57.89
N VAL A 296 2.61 30.89 -58.15
CA VAL A 296 1.73 31.17 -59.29
C VAL A 296 1.04 32.51 -59.13
N ALA A 297 0.53 32.82 -57.93
CA ALA A 297 -0.07 34.11 -57.63
C ALA A 297 0.93 35.24 -57.79
N GLY A 298 2.16 35.10 -57.28
CA GLY A 298 3.22 36.10 -57.47
C GLY A 298 3.65 36.27 -58.93
N HIS A 299 3.69 35.17 -59.71
CA HIS A 299 4.01 35.24 -61.13
C HIS A 299 2.90 35.91 -61.95
N VAL A 300 1.64 35.56 -61.68
CA VAL A 300 0.47 36.18 -62.31
C VAL A 300 0.37 37.66 -61.90
N PHE A 301 0.64 37.97 -60.63
CA PHE A 301 0.67 39.35 -60.15
C PHE A 301 1.70 40.19 -60.91
N HIS A 302 2.93 39.70 -61.09
CA HIS A 302 3.95 40.39 -61.90
C HIS A 302 3.64 40.45 -63.40
N LEU A 303 2.79 39.58 -63.93
CA LEU A 303 2.33 39.65 -65.32
C LEU A 303 1.20 40.66 -65.51
N LEU A 304 0.40 40.88 -64.47
CA LEU A 304 -0.73 41.82 -64.48
C LEU A 304 -0.32 43.24 -64.07
N ASP A 305 0.72 43.37 -63.24
CA ASP A 305 1.38 44.61 -62.82
C ASP A 305 2.31 45.09 -63.96
N GLU A 306 1.71 45.71 -64.98
CA GLU A 306 2.42 46.19 -66.18
C GLU A 306 3.33 47.38 -65.83
N ASP A 307 2.98 48.16 -64.80
CA ASP A 307 3.71 49.34 -64.36
C ASP A 307 4.84 49.07 -63.34
N LYS A 308 4.89 47.84 -62.79
CA LYS A 308 5.84 47.37 -61.76
C LYS A 308 5.76 48.17 -60.46
N SER A 309 4.60 48.72 -60.14
CA SER A 309 4.36 49.48 -58.92
C SER A 309 4.37 48.61 -57.66
N GLY A 310 4.19 47.28 -57.80
CA GLY A 310 4.11 46.35 -56.69
C GLY A 310 2.72 46.29 -56.04
N ALA A 311 1.71 46.93 -56.62
CA ALA A 311 0.30 46.85 -56.28
C ALA A 311 -0.52 46.75 -57.58
N LEU A 312 -1.61 45.97 -57.61
CA LEU A 312 -2.49 45.94 -58.77
C LEU A 312 -3.55 47.03 -58.64
N ASP A 313 -3.62 47.93 -59.60
CA ASP A 313 -4.65 48.97 -59.61
C ASP A 313 -5.99 48.47 -60.20
N GLN A 314 -7.05 49.25 -60.02
CA GLN A 314 -8.39 48.88 -60.51
C GLN A 314 -8.43 48.74 -62.04
N GLN A 315 -7.60 49.48 -62.77
CA GLN A 315 -7.56 49.44 -64.23
C GLN A 315 -6.84 48.19 -64.72
N GLU A 316 -5.74 47.79 -64.09
CA GLU A 316 -4.98 46.57 -64.35
C GLU A 316 -5.83 45.33 -64.03
N VAL A 317 -6.56 45.33 -62.91
CA VAL A 317 -7.49 44.24 -62.56
C VAL A 317 -8.65 44.17 -63.56
N PHE A 318 -9.19 45.31 -63.98
CA PHE A 318 -10.23 45.37 -65.01
C PHE A 318 -9.73 44.85 -66.36
N GLU A 319 -8.54 45.25 -66.80
CA GLU A 319 -7.93 44.76 -68.04
C GLU A 319 -7.56 43.28 -67.98
N ALA A 320 -7.12 42.79 -66.82
CA ALA A 320 -6.86 41.37 -66.57
C ALA A 320 -8.13 40.52 -66.75
N ILE A 321 -9.23 40.98 -66.15
CA ILE A 321 -10.57 40.38 -66.25
C ILE A 321 -11.03 40.42 -67.71
N LYS A 322 -10.87 41.56 -68.40
CA LYS A 322 -11.25 41.71 -69.81
C LYS A 322 -10.46 40.76 -70.73
N ARG A 323 -9.15 40.61 -70.55
CA ARG A 323 -8.29 39.71 -71.36
C ARG A 323 -8.58 38.23 -71.13
N HIS A 324 -8.83 37.82 -69.89
CA HIS A 324 -9.03 36.38 -69.56
C HIS A 324 -10.48 35.91 -69.73
N ILE A 325 -11.42 36.84 -69.91
CA ILE A 325 -12.85 36.58 -69.98
C ILE A 325 -13.42 37.06 -71.35
N GLU A 326 -12.62 36.98 -72.42
CA GLU A 326 -13.12 37.19 -73.78
C GLU A 326 -14.14 36.09 -74.15
N GLY A 327 -15.44 36.41 -74.08
CA GLY A 327 -16.55 35.52 -74.45
C GLY A 327 -17.62 35.26 -73.38
N SER A 328 -17.55 35.88 -72.19
CA SER A 328 -18.52 35.66 -71.11
C SER A 328 -19.85 36.39 -71.23
N GLY A 329 -19.95 37.37 -72.12
CA GLY A 329 -21.15 38.21 -72.27
C GLY A 329 -21.36 39.28 -71.19
N LEU A 330 -20.38 39.53 -70.32
CA LEU A 330 -20.42 40.61 -69.33
C LEU A 330 -20.25 41.99 -70.00
N THR A 331 -21.03 42.96 -69.54
CA THR A 331 -20.90 44.36 -69.97
C THR A 331 -19.71 45.06 -69.30
N GLU A 332 -19.17 46.11 -69.91
CA GLU A 332 -18.00 46.83 -69.36
C GLU A 332 -18.29 47.43 -67.97
N GLU A 333 -19.53 47.85 -67.68
CA GLU A 333 -19.93 48.33 -66.35
C GLU A 333 -19.90 47.22 -65.28
N GLU A 334 -20.33 46.00 -65.62
CA GLU A 334 -20.30 44.86 -64.69
C GLU A 334 -18.87 44.41 -64.37
N MET A 335 -17.96 44.49 -65.36
CA MET A 335 -16.55 44.17 -65.16
C MET A 335 -15.84 45.19 -64.25
N ASP A 336 -16.17 46.48 -64.37
CA ASP A 336 -15.61 47.53 -63.50
C ASP A 336 -16.14 47.42 -62.07
N THR A 337 -17.42 47.07 -61.91
CA THR A 337 -18.03 46.83 -60.60
C THR A 337 -17.38 45.61 -59.92
N LEU A 338 -17.06 44.57 -60.68
CA LEU A 338 -16.39 43.37 -60.17
C LEU A 338 -14.93 43.67 -59.77
N ALA A 339 -14.19 44.41 -60.58
CA ALA A 339 -12.82 44.85 -60.26
C ALA A 339 -12.80 45.70 -58.98
N SER A 340 -13.74 46.65 -58.85
CA SER A 340 -13.93 47.45 -57.64
C SER A 340 -14.22 46.59 -56.41
N PHE A 341 -15.10 45.60 -56.54
CA PHE A 341 -15.46 44.71 -55.44
C PHE A 341 -14.28 43.85 -54.98
N VAL A 342 -13.48 43.32 -55.92
CA VAL A 342 -12.30 42.52 -55.60
C VAL A 342 -11.26 43.33 -54.83
N ILE A 343 -10.97 44.56 -55.27
CA ILE A 343 -10.00 45.42 -54.59
C ILE A 343 -10.51 45.83 -53.21
N HIS A 344 -11.76 46.26 -53.10
CA HIS A 344 -12.35 46.64 -51.82
C HIS A 344 -12.31 45.50 -50.78
N GLN A 345 -12.56 44.26 -51.23
CA GLN A 345 -12.55 43.12 -50.31
C GLN A 345 -11.14 42.65 -49.95
N ALA A 346 -10.19 42.79 -50.87
CA ALA A 346 -8.78 42.57 -50.58
C ALA A 346 -8.22 43.60 -49.58
N GLU A 347 -8.64 44.87 -49.67
CA GLU A 347 -8.27 45.93 -48.73
C GLU A 347 -8.81 45.65 -47.32
N LEU A 348 -10.07 45.23 -47.19
CA LEU A 348 -10.66 44.86 -45.90
C LEU A 348 -9.95 43.69 -45.21
N ASP A 349 -9.50 42.69 -45.98
CA ASP A 349 -8.69 41.59 -45.44
C ASP A 349 -7.31 42.09 -44.98
N SER A 350 -6.71 43.07 -45.66
CA SER A 350 -5.42 43.65 -45.25
C SER A 350 -5.51 44.47 -43.95
N GLU A 351 -6.61 45.19 -43.72
CA GLU A 351 -6.83 45.95 -42.49
C GLU A 351 -7.02 45.03 -41.26
N GLN A 352 -7.73 43.90 -41.43
CA GLN A 352 -7.90 42.90 -40.37
C GLN A 352 -6.59 42.21 -39.95
N TRP A 353 -5.65 42.03 -40.87
CA TRP A 353 -4.33 41.48 -40.59
C TRP A 353 -3.36 42.54 -40.04
N GLY A 354 -3.53 43.81 -40.41
CA GLY A 354 -2.75 44.94 -39.89
C GLY A 354 -2.99 45.22 -38.39
N GLU A 355 -4.20 45.02 -37.89
CA GLU A 355 -4.51 45.20 -36.45
C GLU A 355 -4.06 44.02 -35.55
N ASN A 356 -3.75 42.85 -36.11
CA ASN A 356 -3.39 41.64 -35.35
C ASN A 356 -2.01 41.05 -35.70
N GLY A 357 -1.14 41.80 -36.38
CA GLY A 357 0.22 41.38 -36.74
C GLY A 357 1.17 41.26 -35.54
N GLN A 358 1.05 40.20 -34.74
CA GLN A 358 2.18 39.70 -33.96
C GLN A 358 3.21 39.12 -34.92
N ALA A 359 4.35 39.80 -35.02
CA ALA A 359 5.56 39.27 -35.62
C ALA A 359 5.97 38.00 -34.85
N GLY A 360 5.65 36.84 -35.42
CA GLY A 360 6.23 35.57 -35.03
C GLY A 360 7.71 35.55 -35.42
N VAL A 361 8.57 35.97 -34.50
CA VAL A 361 10.00 35.66 -34.56
C VAL A 361 10.13 34.18 -34.24
N ILE A 362 10.66 33.43 -35.20
CA ILE A 362 11.11 32.05 -35.01
C ILE A 362 12.48 32.15 -34.32
N GLU A 363 12.54 31.76 -33.04
CA GLU A 363 13.73 31.14 -32.45
C GLU A 363 13.55 29.63 -32.40
#